data_AF-A0A2E6TR20-F1
#
_entry.id   AF-A0A2E6TR20-F1
#
_cell.length_a   1.000
_cell.length_b   1.000
_cell.length_c   1.000
_cell.angle_alpha   90.00
_cell.angle_beta   90.00
_cell.angle_gamma   90.00
#
_symmetry.space_group_name_H-M   'P 1'
#
loop_
_entity.id
_entity.type
_entity.pdbx_description
1 polymer ?
#
loop_
_entity_poly.entity_id
_entity_poly.type
_entity_poly.pdbx_seq_one_letter_code
_entity_poly.pdbx_strand_id
1 'polypeptide(L)'
;MKPIPSNERILNCTTVADNIPSIPSVGTPQPLPRQWLSVLSPAQCREWEMPEGFLLVGDFHITRGGFTIIGGPAGLGKSRAALYLAACGATGENWFGLPVHQHFKTFILQNENGPHRLKADFATIPPELDDSIRITSPPEYGLRFDNPEFREHLKAELDTFQPDLVVIDPLTNVVNDSAQSDYTAAFDFIRESMPTGDNAPAVVLVAHTRKPKGERAAGTELNNELLGSTKLGSVPRCVFIMQPASNDTTDNRIVWTCCKNNDGEKGKRTAWRREDGLFTPVDDFDWNEFDNPPKGQQPTITEDTLRDLIQGRHGATRKTLTAELQEKTRCSQSTAYASLSPNGRFATHLSETDGLISWSD
;
A
#
# COMPACT_ATOMS: atom_id res chain seq x y z
N MET A 1 29.80 13.56 85.38
CA MET A 1 30.08 13.58 83.92
C MET A 1 31.36 14.36 83.72
N LYS A 2 32.44 13.66 83.36
CA LYS A 2 33.82 14.18 83.26
C LYS A 2 34.17 14.49 81.79
N PRO A 3 35.08 15.44 81.53
CA PRO A 3 35.31 16.05 80.22
C PRO A 3 36.11 15.17 79.26
N ILE A 4 35.93 15.45 77.97
CA ILE A 4 36.68 14.92 76.83
C ILE A 4 38.13 15.40 76.91
N PRO A 5 39.15 14.52 76.82
CA PRO A 5 40.51 14.92 76.50
C PRO A 5 40.82 14.70 75.01
N SER A 6 41.42 15.74 74.45
CA SER A 6 42.22 15.79 73.23
C SER A 6 43.26 14.66 73.17
N ASN A 7 43.52 14.14 71.97
CA ASN A 7 44.87 13.70 71.62
C ASN A 7 45.12 13.76 70.11
N GLU A 8 46.02 14.66 69.75
CA GLU A 8 46.86 14.58 68.55
C GLU A 8 47.64 13.26 68.54
N ARG A 9 47.80 12.67 67.35
CA ARG A 9 49.09 12.09 66.94
C ARG A 9 49.11 11.89 65.43
N ILE A 10 49.87 12.78 64.81
CA ILE A 10 50.43 12.67 63.46
C ILE A 10 51.36 11.45 63.44
N LEU A 11 51.11 10.52 62.52
CA LEU A 11 52.10 9.51 62.11
C LEU A 11 52.22 9.57 60.58
N ASN A 12 53.33 10.18 60.17
CA ASN A 12 53.86 10.09 58.81
C ASN A 12 54.15 8.61 58.49
N CYS A 13 53.45 8.06 57.51
CA CYS A 13 53.80 6.79 56.90
C CYS A 13 54.22 7.04 55.45
N THR A 14 55.51 7.24 55.25
CA THR A 14 56.15 7.20 53.94
C THR A 14 56.27 5.73 53.53
N THR A 15 55.47 5.27 52.58
CA THR A 15 55.70 3.98 51.91
C THR A 15 55.44 4.10 50.41
N VAL A 16 56.55 3.97 49.67
CA VAL A 16 56.72 3.31 48.37
C VAL A 16 55.60 3.52 47.34
N ALA A 17 55.85 4.49 46.45
CA ALA A 17 55.13 4.61 45.19
C ALA A 17 55.51 3.41 44.29
N ASP A 18 54.65 2.40 44.29
CA ASP A 18 54.74 1.27 43.37
C ASP A 18 54.37 1.73 41.95
N ASN A 19 55.29 1.44 41.03
CA ASN A 19 55.09 1.44 39.58
C ASN A 19 53.96 0.48 39.21
N ILE A 20 52.74 0.98 39.04
CA ILE A 20 51.69 0.28 38.31
C ILE A 20 51.86 0.65 36.83
N PRO A 21 52.19 -0.29 35.93
CA PRO A 21 52.19 -0.02 34.50
C PRO A 21 50.78 0.39 34.07
N SER A 22 50.67 1.58 33.48
CA SER A 22 49.41 2.11 32.96
C SER A 22 48.86 1.16 31.89
N ILE A 23 47.68 0.60 32.14
CA ILE A 23 46.89 -0.11 31.13
C ILE A 23 46.66 0.88 29.99
N PRO A 24 47.08 0.57 28.74
CA PRO A 24 46.77 1.44 27.62
C PRO A 24 45.25 1.56 27.53
N SER A 25 44.77 2.81 27.61
CA SER A 25 43.36 3.10 27.39
C SER A 25 42.99 2.50 26.03
N VAL A 26 42.12 1.48 26.03
CA VAL A 26 41.49 1.01 24.81
C VAL A 26 40.72 2.20 24.28
N GLY A 27 41.29 2.87 23.28
CA GLY A 27 40.66 4.02 22.66
C GLY A 27 39.29 3.59 22.18
N THR A 28 38.26 4.31 22.61
CA THR A 28 36.91 4.21 22.06
C THR A 28 37.05 4.24 20.54
N PRO A 29 36.50 3.26 19.79
CA PRO A 29 36.58 3.28 18.33
C PRO A 29 36.09 4.64 17.85
N GLN A 30 36.99 5.42 17.23
CA GLN A 30 36.61 6.66 16.58
C GLN A 30 35.57 6.29 15.52
N PRO A 31 34.36 6.88 15.54
CA PRO A 31 33.36 6.56 14.54
C PRO A 31 33.94 6.86 13.16
N LEU A 32 33.82 5.90 12.25
CA LEU A 32 34.29 6.07 10.88
C LEU A 32 33.72 7.38 10.31
N PRO A 33 34.54 8.19 9.60
CA PRO A 33 34.08 9.45 9.05
C PRO A 33 32.85 9.22 8.18
N ARG A 34 31.82 10.04 8.36
CA ARG A 34 30.58 9.94 7.57
C ARG A 34 30.90 10.03 6.09
N GLN A 35 30.66 8.93 5.37
CA GLN A 35 30.76 8.91 3.92
C GLN A 35 29.43 9.40 3.34
N TRP A 36 29.44 10.60 2.75
CA TRP A 36 28.24 11.19 2.15
C TRP A 36 27.88 10.55 0.80
N LEU A 37 28.89 10.12 0.03
CA LEU A 37 28.73 9.56 -1.31
C LEU A 37 29.74 8.42 -1.53
N SER A 38 29.31 7.39 -2.26
CA SER A 38 30.19 6.38 -2.85
C SER A 38 30.32 6.65 -4.34
N VAL A 39 31.56 6.63 -4.86
CA VAL A 39 31.85 6.85 -6.28
C VAL A 39 32.38 5.56 -6.86
N LEU A 40 31.66 5.01 -7.84
CA LEU A 40 32.01 3.76 -8.51
C LEU A 40 32.39 4.04 -9.96
N SER A 41 33.42 3.37 -10.44
CA SER A 41 33.76 3.29 -11.87
C SER A 41 32.84 2.29 -12.59
N PRO A 42 32.67 2.39 -13.92
CA PRO A 42 31.93 1.38 -14.68
C PRO A 42 32.48 -0.04 -14.53
N ALA A 43 33.78 -0.22 -14.26
CA ALA A 43 34.37 -1.54 -13.99
C ALA A 43 33.84 -2.11 -12.67
N GLN A 44 33.88 -1.31 -11.59
CA GLN A 44 33.32 -1.70 -10.30
C GLN A 44 31.81 -2.02 -10.39
N CYS A 45 31.06 -1.28 -11.21
CA CYS A 45 29.65 -1.60 -11.43
C CYS A 45 29.43 -2.94 -12.17
N ARG A 46 30.32 -3.32 -13.10
CA ARG A 46 30.24 -4.61 -13.82
C ARG A 46 30.69 -5.78 -12.95
N GLU A 47 31.58 -5.53 -12.01
CA GLU A 47 32.08 -6.49 -11.03
C GLU A 47 31.15 -6.61 -9.81
N TRP A 48 30.07 -5.82 -9.75
CA TRP A 48 29.12 -5.91 -8.66
C TRP A 48 28.41 -7.27 -8.68
N GLU A 49 28.52 -7.97 -7.57
CA GLU A 49 27.78 -9.20 -7.30
C GLU A 49 26.60 -8.89 -6.40
N MET A 50 25.46 -9.50 -6.71
CA MET A 50 24.25 -9.36 -5.91
C MET A 50 24.48 -9.98 -4.53
N PRO A 51 24.31 -9.21 -3.43
CA PRO A 51 24.44 -9.76 -2.08
C PRO A 51 23.47 -10.93 -1.86
N GLU A 52 23.89 -11.88 -1.02
CA GLU A 52 23.01 -12.96 -0.60
C GLU A 52 21.74 -12.38 0.03
N GLY A 53 20.60 -12.93 -0.37
CA GLY A 53 19.30 -12.49 0.12
C GLY A 53 18.87 -11.08 -0.29
N PHE A 54 19.53 -10.47 -1.28
CA PHE A 54 19.11 -9.18 -1.83
C PHE A 54 17.71 -9.25 -2.47
N LEU A 55 17.43 -10.32 -3.21
CA LEU A 55 16.15 -10.55 -3.88
C LEU A 55 15.22 -11.38 -2.98
N LEU A 56 14.08 -10.80 -2.58
CA LEU A 56 13.10 -11.51 -1.73
C LEU A 56 12.04 -12.21 -2.57
N VAL A 57 11.43 -11.50 -3.53
CA VAL A 57 10.27 -11.98 -4.29
C VAL A 57 10.33 -11.61 -5.75
N GLY A 58 9.99 -12.57 -6.62
CA GLY A 58 9.83 -12.40 -8.06
C GLY A 58 11.12 -12.01 -8.76
N ASP A 59 11.01 -11.42 -9.94
CA ASP A 59 12.14 -10.85 -10.66
C ASP A 59 12.29 -9.36 -10.28
N PHE A 60 13.06 -9.07 -9.23
CA PHE A 60 13.23 -7.72 -8.64
C PHE A 60 11.94 -7.02 -8.18
N HIS A 61 10.86 -7.75 -7.90
CA HIS A 61 9.61 -7.14 -7.43
C HIS A 61 9.72 -6.65 -5.99
N ILE A 62 10.41 -7.41 -5.14
CA ILE A 62 10.71 -7.02 -3.76
C ILE A 62 12.18 -7.34 -3.50
N THR A 63 12.97 -6.30 -3.22
CA THR A 63 14.40 -6.38 -2.93
C THR A 63 14.72 -5.64 -1.64
N ARG A 64 15.76 -6.08 -0.92
CA ARG A 64 16.30 -5.39 0.25
C ARG A 64 16.64 -3.94 -0.08
N GLY A 65 16.39 -3.04 0.87
CA GLY A 65 16.57 -1.59 0.73
C GLY A 65 15.61 -0.90 -0.27
N GLY A 66 14.76 -1.66 -0.96
CA GLY A 66 13.79 -1.14 -1.93
C GLY A 66 12.44 -0.77 -1.31
N PHE A 67 11.71 0.10 -1.99
CA PHE A 67 10.30 0.39 -1.69
C PHE A 67 9.39 -0.28 -2.72
N THR A 68 8.35 -0.94 -2.23
CA THR A 68 7.26 -1.54 -3.03
C THR A 68 5.91 -1.05 -2.52
N ILE A 69 4.95 -0.82 -3.41
CA ILE A 69 3.57 -0.47 -3.02
C ILE A 69 2.61 -1.62 -3.31
N ILE A 70 1.70 -1.85 -2.36
CA ILE A 70 0.46 -2.58 -2.57
C ILE A 70 -0.69 -1.57 -2.54
N GLY A 71 -1.23 -1.27 -3.72
CA GLY A 71 -2.31 -0.32 -3.92
C GLY A 71 -3.65 -0.98 -4.22
N GLY A 72 -4.74 -0.25 -4.00
CA GLY A 72 -6.08 -0.66 -4.42
C GLY A 72 -7.21 -0.04 -3.59
N PRO A 73 -8.47 -0.19 -4.02
CA PRO A 73 -9.63 0.32 -3.32
C PRO A 73 -9.73 -0.17 -1.85
N ALA A 74 -10.51 0.55 -1.04
CA ALA A 74 -10.80 0.15 0.33
C ALA A 74 -11.56 -1.20 0.36
N GLY A 75 -11.31 -2.03 1.38
CA GLY A 75 -12.04 -3.30 1.58
C GLY A 75 -11.63 -4.48 0.70
N LEU A 76 -10.68 -4.31 -0.24
CA LEU A 76 -10.26 -5.42 -1.11
C LEU A 76 -9.27 -6.40 -0.44
N GLY A 77 -8.69 -6.06 0.71
CA GLY A 77 -7.79 -6.96 1.43
C GLY A 77 -6.30 -6.74 1.18
N LYS A 78 -5.88 -5.49 0.96
CA LYS A 78 -4.46 -5.12 0.83
C LYS A 78 -3.63 -5.49 2.07
N SER A 79 -4.14 -5.20 3.25
CA SER A 79 -3.56 -5.63 4.54
C SER A 79 -3.37 -7.15 4.59
N ARG A 80 -4.37 -7.90 4.10
CA ARG A 80 -4.29 -9.36 3.98
C ARG A 80 -3.27 -9.79 2.92
N ALA A 81 -3.13 -9.08 1.82
CA ALA A 81 -2.09 -9.36 0.81
C ALA A 81 -0.67 -9.16 1.37
N ALA A 82 -0.48 -8.17 2.24
CA ALA A 82 0.78 -7.96 2.94
C ALA A 82 1.03 -9.02 4.02
N LEU A 83 -0.03 -9.46 4.73
CA LEU A 83 0.07 -10.59 5.65
C LEU A 83 0.35 -11.92 4.92
N TYR A 84 -0.27 -12.13 3.76
CA TYR A 84 0.00 -13.27 2.91
C TYR A 84 1.45 -13.26 2.41
N LEU A 85 2.00 -12.10 2.07
CA LEU A 85 3.42 -11.95 1.77
C LEU A 85 4.31 -12.38 2.95
N ALA A 86 3.95 -11.99 4.17
CA ALA A 86 4.68 -12.40 5.37
C ALA A 86 4.64 -13.92 5.58
N ALA A 87 3.47 -14.55 5.37
CA ALA A 87 3.32 -15.99 5.46
C ALA A 87 4.11 -16.73 4.37
N CYS A 88 4.04 -16.29 3.11
CA CYS A 88 4.86 -16.81 2.01
C CYS A 88 6.36 -16.64 2.28
N GLY A 89 6.78 -15.49 2.82
CA GLY A 89 8.16 -15.23 3.23
C GLY A 89 8.64 -16.18 4.32
N ALA A 90 7.78 -16.48 5.30
CA ALA A 90 8.14 -17.40 6.37
C ALA A 90 8.17 -18.87 5.90
N THR A 91 7.35 -19.25 4.93
CA THR A 91 7.17 -20.63 4.45
C THR A 91 7.96 -20.97 3.18
N GLY A 92 8.42 -19.98 2.43
CA GLY A 92 9.04 -20.14 1.11
C GLY A 92 8.03 -20.38 -0.02
N GLU A 93 6.72 -20.29 0.23
CA GLU A 93 5.70 -20.44 -0.80
C GLU A 93 5.65 -19.25 -1.77
N ASN A 94 5.14 -19.48 -2.98
CA ASN A 94 4.98 -18.42 -3.97
C ASN A 94 3.95 -17.39 -3.51
N TRP A 95 4.26 -16.10 -3.67
CA TRP A 95 3.35 -15.00 -3.36
C TRP A 95 2.68 -14.48 -4.63
N PHE A 96 1.36 -14.66 -4.75
CA PHE A 96 0.60 -14.31 -5.96
C PHE A 96 1.19 -14.87 -7.27
N GLY A 97 1.79 -16.07 -7.20
CA GLY A 97 2.45 -16.74 -8.33
C GLY A 97 3.88 -16.28 -8.58
N LEU A 98 4.41 -15.34 -7.79
CA LEU A 98 5.81 -14.93 -7.82
C LEU A 98 6.64 -15.81 -6.87
N PRO A 99 7.82 -16.28 -7.31
CA PRO A 99 8.69 -17.07 -6.45
C PRO A 99 9.20 -16.25 -5.26
N VAL A 100 9.18 -16.86 -4.07
CA VAL A 100 9.94 -16.39 -2.92
C VAL A 100 11.30 -17.05 -2.97
N HIS A 101 12.38 -16.25 -2.97
CA HIS A 101 13.73 -16.77 -3.22
C HIS A 101 14.46 -17.23 -1.96
N GLN A 102 13.96 -16.83 -0.79
CA GLN A 102 14.48 -17.23 0.51
C GLN A 102 13.42 -17.06 1.60
N HIS A 103 13.60 -17.76 2.71
CA HIS A 103 12.82 -17.47 3.91
C HIS A 103 13.20 -16.10 4.47
N PHE A 104 12.21 -15.29 4.86
CA PHE A 104 12.46 -13.97 5.42
C PHE A 104 11.52 -13.61 6.57
N LYS A 105 12.02 -12.78 7.49
CA LYS A 105 11.25 -12.25 8.61
C LYS A 105 10.53 -10.97 8.23
N THR A 106 9.28 -10.83 8.68
CA THR A 106 8.44 -9.67 8.38
C THR A 106 7.99 -8.95 9.65
N PHE A 107 8.21 -7.63 9.68
CA PHE A 107 7.69 -6.75 10.72
C PHE A 107 6.60 -5.84 10.14
N ILE A 108 5.38 -5.91 10.68
CA ILE A 108 4.21 -5.20 10.18
C ILE A 108 3.86 -4.05 11.15
N LEU A 109 4.08 -2.82 10.72
CA LEU A 109 3.61 -1.60 11.36
C LEU A 109 2.22 -1.28 10.86
N GLN A 110 1.20 -1.59 11.67
CA GLN A 110 -0.20 -1.31 11.31
C GLN A 110 -0.87 -0.36 12.28
N ASN A 111 -1.80 0.44 11.75
CA ASN A 111 -2.47 1.50 12.51
C ASN A 111 -4.00 1.53 12.34
N GLU A 112 -4.60 0.45 11.86
CA GLU A 112 -6.06 0.40 11.60
C GLU A 112 -6.77 -0.75 12.31
N ASN A 113 -6.11 -1.90 12.42
CA ASN A 113 -6.76 -3.14 12.83
C ASN A 113 -6.59 -3.35 14.34
N GLY A 114 -7.71 -3.35 15.07
CA GLY A 114 -7.70 -3.72 16.48
C GLY A 114 -7.50 -5.22 16.73
N PRO A 115 -7.29 -5.64 17.99
CA PRO A 115 -7.01 -7.04 18.35
C PRO A 115 -8.04 -8.06 17.84
N HIS A 116 -9.31 -7.68 17.77
CA HIS A 116 -10.37 -8.55 17.24
C HIS A 116 -10.12 -8.91 15.77
N ARG A 117 -9.72 -7.94 14.94
CA ARG A 117 -9.45 -8.17 13.52
C ARG A 117 -8.15 -8.95 13.34
N LEU A 118 -7.11 -8.59 14.08
CA LEU A 118 -5.84 -9.33 14.07
C LEU A 118 -6.04 -10.79 14.44
N LYS A 119 -6.79 -11.09 15.50
CA LYS A 119 -7.09 -12.47 15.89
C LYS A 119 -7.71 -13.27 14.74
N ALA A 120 -8.63 -12.67 13.99
CA ALA A 120 -9.26 -13.34 12.85
C ALA A 120 -8.29 -13.53 11.68
N ASP A 121 -7.48 -12.51 11.36
CA ASP A 121 -6.54 -12.57 10.24
C ASP A 121 -5.35 -13.51 10.51
N PHE A 122 -4.99 -13.75 11.78
CA PHE A 122 -3.95 -14.71 12.19
C PHE A 122 -4.48 -16.11 12.55
N ALA A 123 -5.81 -16.33 12.53
CA ALA A 123 -6.38 -17.63 12.92
C ALA A 123 -5.93 -18.79 12.02
N THR A 124 -5.52 -18.48 10.78
CA THR A 124 -5.03 -19.44 9.78
C THR A 124 -3.52 -19.45 9.64
N ILE A 125 -2.80 -18.59 10.37
CA ILE A 125 -1.34 -18.56 10.37
C ILE A 125 -0.85 -19.59 11.38
N PRO A 126 -0.04 -20.58 10.96
CA PRO A 126 0.48 -21.59 11.87
C PRO A 126 1.34 -20.99 12.98
N PRO A 127 1.25 -21.49 14.24
CA PRO A 127 2.08 -21.01 15.35
C PRO A 127 3.59 -21.13 15.09
N GLU A 128 4.01 -22.01 14.19
CA GLU A 128 5.43 -22.15 13.81
C GLU A 128 6.00 -20.87 13.17
N LEU A 129 5.13 -19.96 12.70
CA LEU A 129 5.53 -18.70 12.08
C LEU A 129 5.69 -17.56 13.08
N ASP A 130 5.47 -17.83 14.38
CA ASP A 130 5.62 -16.83 15.46
C ASP A 130 7.01 -16.21 15.46
N ASP A 131 8.09 -16.93 15.13
CA ASP A 131 9.44 -16.33 15.11
C ASP A 131 9.75 -15.53 13.83
N SER A 132 8.87 -15.60 12.83
CA SER A 132 9.05 -15.01 11.51
C SER A 132 8.20 -13.78 11.27
N ILE A 133 7.11 -13.60 12.03
CA ILE A 133 6.15 -12.50 11.81
C ILE A 133 5.95 -11.73 13.12
N ARG A 134 6.14 -10.41 13.05
CA ARG A 134 5.79 -9.47 14.11
C ARG A 134 4.80 -8.45 13.58
N ILE A 135 3.83 -8.06 14.39
CA ILE A 135 2.85 -7.03 14.04
C ILE A 135 2.58 -6.15 15.25
N THR A 136 2.51 -4.84 15.02
CA THR A 136 2.13 -3.91 16.08
C THR A 136 0.61 -3.91 16.29
N SER A 137 0.17 -3.66 17.52
CA SER A 137 -1.15 -3.05 17.69
C SER A 137 -1.10 -1.60 17.17
N PRO A 138 -2.24 -0.97 16.82
CA PRO A 138 -2.27 0.44 16.46
C PRO A 138 -1.62 1.27 17.57
N PRO A 139 -0.52 2.01 17.29
CA PRO A 139 0.14 2.80 18.32
C PRO A 139 -0.80 3.89 18.86
N GLU A 140 -0.73 4.17 20.16
CA GLU A 140 -1.63 5.13 20.84
C GLU A 140 -1.63 6.52 20.16
N TYR A 141 -0.47 6.93 19.64
CA TYR A 141 -0.27 8.24 18.99
C TYR A 141 -0.15 8.14 17.45
N GLY A 142 -0.45 6.99 16.87
CA GLY A 142 -0.29 6.71 15.44
C GLY A 142 1.16 6.51 14.98
N LEU A 143 1.36 6.41 13.67
CA LEU A 143 2.67 6.16 13.05
C LEU A 143 3.45 7.47 12.85
N ARG A 144 4.08 7.96 13.93
CA ARG A 144 4.75 9.28 13.99
C ARG A 144 6.19 9.24 13.48
N PHE A 145 6.39 8.97 12.20
CA PHE A 145 7.72 8.98 11.58
C PHE A 145 8.40 10.37 11.62
N ASP A 146 7.63 11.44 11.78
CA ASP A 146 8.12 12.81 12.01
C ASP A 146 8.77 12.98 13.40
N ASN A 147 8.46 12.10 14.36
CA ASN A 147 8.97 12.16 15.72
C ASN A 147 10.26 11.33 15.88
N PRO A 148 11.40 11.93 16.30
CA PRO A 148 12.64 11.20 16.55
C PRO A 148 12.54 10.07 17.58
N GLU A 149 11.77 10.25 18.66
CA GLU A 149 11.62 9.23 19.73
C GLU A 149 10.90 7.99 19.20
N PHE A 150 9.86 8.19 18.37
CA PHE A 150 9.19 7.08 17.67
C PHE A 150 10.17 6.32 16.78
N ARG A 151 11.02 7.04 16.04
CA ARG A 151 12.03 6.42 15.16
C ARG A 151 13.10 5.68 15.94
N GLU A 152 13.54 6.19 17.08
CA GLU A 152 14.48 5.50 17.96
C GLU A 152 13.88 4.21 18.54
N HIS A 153 12.63 4.26 18.98
CA HIS A 153 11.92 3.08 19.46
C HIS A 153 11.74 2.03 18.35
N LEU A 154 11.29 2.46 17.17
CA LEU A 154 11.18 1.59 16.01
C LEU A 154 12.52 0.94 15.65
N LYS A 155 13.62 1.71 15.64
CA LYS A 155 14.96 1.16 15.39
C LYS A 155 15.34 0.08 16.39
N ALA A 156 15.08 0.30 17.68
CA ALA A 156 15.38 -0.71 18.70
C ALA A 156 14.61 -2.02 18.48
N GLU A 157 13.33 -1.94 18.08
CA GLU A 157 12.52 -3.11 17.73
C GLU A 157 13.06 -3.82 16.47
N LEU A 158 13.42 -3.06 15.43
CA LEU A 158 13.98 -3.60 14.19
C LEU A 158 15.38 -4.22 14.40
N ASP A 159 16.22 -3.61 15.22
CA ASP A 159 17.55 -4.12 15.57
C ASP A 159 17.46 -5.43 16.36
N THR A 160 16.43 -5.56 17.20
CA THR A 160 16.17 -6.78 17.98
C THR A 160 15.60 -7.90 17.12
N PHE A 161 14.60 -7.60 16.29
CA PHE A 161 13.91 -8.62 15.50
C PHE A 161 14.65 -9.00 14.21
N GLN A 162 15.42 -8.05 13.65
CA GLN A 162 16.15 -8.15 12.39
C GLN A 162 15.26 -8.63 11.23
N PRO A 163 14.20 -7.90 10.87
CA PRO A 163 13.38 -8.27 9.73
C PRO A 163 14.11 -8.03 8.40
N ASP A 164 13.81 -8.83 7.39
CA ASP A 164 14.22 -8.56 6.01
C ASP A 164 13.13 -7.80 5.25
N LEU A 165 11.90 -7.79 5.76
CA LEU A 165 10.77 -7.05 5.21
C LEU A 165 10.06 -6.24 6.31
N VAL A 166 9.84 -4.95 6.05
CA VAL A 166 8.97 -4.10 6.87
C VAL A 166 7.74 -3.69 6.06
N VAL A 167 6.55 -3.94 6.61
CA VAL A 167 5.28 -3.49 6.04
C VAL A 167 4.77 -2.29 6.81
N ILE A 168 4.30 -1.25 6.11
CA ILE A 168 3.60 -0.10 6.70
C ILE A 168 2.17 -0.07 6.18
N ASP A 169 1.20 -0.25 7.09
CA ASP A 169 -0.20 -0.47 6.75
C ASP A 169 -1.21 0.38 7.56
N PRO A 170 -1.83 1.41 6.96
CA PRO A 170 -1.56 1.99 5.65
C PRO A 170 -0.58 3.18 5.72
N LEU A 171 0.05 3.48 4.59
CA LEU A 171 0.89 4.67 4.42
C LEU A 171 0.11 5.98 4.63
N THR A 172 -1.20 6.00 4.36
CA THR A 172 -2.02 7.20 4.53
C THR A 172 -2.06 7.70 5.97
N ASN A 173 -1.76 6.86 6.96
CA ASN A 173 -1.73 7.26 8.37
C ASN A 173 -0.35 7.74 8.83
N VAL A 174 0.64 7.75 7.93
CA VAL A 174 1.96 8.38 8.14
C VAL A 174 1.97 9.83 7.64
N VAL A 175 1.14 10.14 6.63
CA VAL A 175 1.14 11.45 5.97
C VAL A 175 -0.07 12.25 6.43
N ASN A 176 0.17 13.40 7.09
CA ASN A 176 -0.89 14.23 7.68
C ASN A 176 -1.72 15.02 6.65
N ASP A 177 -1.19 15.27 5.44
CA ASP A 177 -1.87 15.98 4.35
C ASP A 177 -1.51 15.36 2.98
N SER A 178 -2.35 15.62 1.97
CA SER A 178 -2.25 15.09 0.61
C SER A 178 -1.23 15.82 -0.27
N ALA A 179 -0.41 16.72 0.27
CA ALA A 179 0.57 17.48 -0.50
C ALA A 179 1.78 16.61 -0.90
N GLN A 180 2.37 16.89 -2.07
CA GLN A 180 3.50 16.10 -2.58
C GLN A 180 4.76 16.19 -1.72
N SER A 181 4.97 17.32 -1.03
CA SER A 181 6.06 17.53 -0.08
C SER A 181 6.01 16.53 1.06
N ASP A 182 4.81 16.20 1.52
CA ASP A 182 4.61 15.43 2.75
C ASP A 182 4.88 13.96 2.50
N TYR A 183 4.55 13.46 1.30
CA TYR A 183 4.96 12.14 0.87
C TYR A 183 6.48 12.02 0.72
N THR A 184 7.16 13.05 0.23
CA THR A 184 8.64 13.03 0.11
C THR A 184 9.28 12.95 1.49
N ALA A 185 8.86 13.82 2.41
CA ALA A 185 9.31 13.78 3.79
C ALA A 185 8.98 12.44 4.47
N ALA A 186 7.81 11.86 4.23
CA ALA A 186 7.45 10.55 4.76
C ALA A 186 8.38 9.44 4.28
N PHE A 187 8.69 9.38 2.98
CA PHE A 187 9.66 8.40 2.46
C PHE A 187 11.04 8.57 3.09
N ASP A 188 11.49 9.82 3.29
CA ASP A 188 12.78 10.11 3.90
C ASP A 188 12.80 9.69 5.37
N PHE A 189 11.76 10.04 6.14
CA PHE A 189 11.65 9.62 7.54
C PHE A 189 11.53 8.10 7.70
N ILE A 190 10.77 7.43 6.84
CA ILE A 190 10.70 5.96 6.83
C ILE A 190 12.10 5.39 6.56
N ARG A 191 12.80 5.87 5.53
CA ARG A 191 14.15 5.40 5.19
C ARG A 191 15.14 5.63 6.34
N GLU A 192 15.09 6.80 6.98
CA GLU A 192 15.91 7.13 8.14
C GLU A 192 15.61 6.27 9.37
N SER A 193 14.45 5.59 9.39
CA SER A 193 14.03 4.70 10.47
C SER A 193 14.43 3.25 10.26
N MET A 194 14.85 2.88 9.04
CA MET A 194 15.25 1.51 8.72
C MET A 194 16.76 1.30 8.94
N PRO A 195 17.19 0.06 9.25
CA PRO A 195 18.59 -0.34 9.11
C PRO A 195 19.12 -0.02 7.70
N THR A 196 20.42 0.28 7.60
CA THR A 196 21.08 0.64 6.32
C THR A 196 22.12 -0.41 5.91
N GLY A 197 22.63 -0.30 4.68
CA GLY A 197 23.60 -1.25 4.12
C GLY A 197 22.94 -2.54 3.62
N ASP A 198 23.73 -3.60 3.52
CA ASP A 198 23.29 -4.89 2.93
C ASP A 198 22.16 -5.57 3.74
N ASN A 199 22.05 -5.22 5.03
CA ASN A 199 21.00 -5.72 5.93
C ASN A 199 19.71 -4.90 5.88
N ALA A 200 19.65 -3.83 5.10
CA ALA A 200 18.45 -2.99 5.01
C ALA A 200 17.23 -3.83 4.61
N PRO A 201 16.11 -3.76 5.35
CA PRO A 201 14.91 -4.48 4.96
C PRO A 201 14.33 -3.91 3.66
N ALA A 202 13.62 -4.74 2.91
CA ALA A 202 12.66 -4.25 1.94
C ALA A 202 11.52 -3.52 2.69
N VAL A 203 10.93 -2.52 2.06
CA VAL A 203 9.80 -1.78 2.63
C VAL A 203 8.59 -1.89 1.72
N VAL A 204 7.51 -2.49 2.21
CA VAL A 204 6.21 -2.56 1.53
C VAL A 204 5.26 -1.57 2.16
N LEU A 205 4.68 -0.70 1.33
CA LEU A 205 3.71 0.31 1.73
C LEU A 205 2.33 -0.05 1.22
N VAL A 206 1.35 -0.13 2.11
CA VAL A 206 -0.05 -0.32 1.73
C VAL A 206 -0.69 1.04 1.49
N ALA A 207 -1.28 1.23 0.32
CA ALA A 207 -1.88 2.50 -0.07
C ALA A 207 -3.26 2.31 -0.69
N HIS A 208 -4.14 3.30 -0.52
CA HIS A 208 -5.42 3.32 -1.21
C HIS A 208 -5.26 3.86 -2.64
N THR A 209 -6.09 3.39 -3.56
CA THR A 209 -6.27 4.04 -4.87
C THR A 209 -7.49 4.97 -4.88
N ARG A 210 -7.52 5.89 -5.84
CA ARG A 210 -8.58 6.87 -6.03
C ARG A 210 -9.86 6.12 -6.40
N LYS A 211 -11.01 6.75 -6.13
CA LYS A 211 -12.26 6.28 -6.70
C LYS A 211 -12.12 6.32 -8.24
N PRO A 212 -12.42 5.22 -8.95
CA PRO A 212 -12.32 5.18 -10.39
C PRO A 212 -13.21 6.28 -10.99
N LYS A 213 -12.67 7.02 -11.96
CA LYS A 213 -13.40 8.05 -12.71
C LYS A 213 -13.43 7.63 -14.17
N GLY A 214 -14.53 7.02 -14.60
CA GLY A 214 -14.71 6.59 -15.99
C GLY A 214 -14.29 5.14 -16.22
N GLU A 215 -13.56 4.90 -17.31
CA GLU A 215 -13.11 3.57 -17.72
C GLU A 215 -12.14 2.98 -16.70
N ARG A 216 -12.16 1.65 -16.56
CA ARG A 216 -11.28 0.91 -15.67
C ARG A 216 -9.85 0.99 -16.22
N ALA A 217 -8.91 1.58 -15.46
CA ALA A 217 -7.52 1.60 -15.86
C ALA A 217 -6.95 0.17 -15.93
N ALA A 218 -5.96 -0.04 -16.79
CA ALA A 218 -5.29 -1.32 -16.98
C ALA A 218 -3.79 -1.15 -17.18
N GLY A 219 -3.03 -2.23 -16.94
CA GLY A 219 -1.58 -2.26 -17.16
C GLY A 219 -0.85 -1.16 -16.39
N THR A 220 -0.03 -0.36 -17.08
CA THR A 220 0.77 0.70 -16.47
C THR A 220 -0.05 1.90 -15.99
N GLU A 221 -1.25 2.12 -16.56
CA GLU A 221 -2.10 3.24 -16.17
C GLU A 221 -2.61 3.14 -14.74
N LEU A 222 -2.67 1.92 -14.20
CA LEU A 222 -3.03 1.64 -12.81
C LEU A 222 -2.13 2.37 -11.81
N ASN A 223 -0.87 2.66 -12.17
CA ASN A 223 0.04 3.42 -11.31
C ASN A 223 -0.50 4.84 -11.02
N ASN A 224 -1.28 5.41 -11.94
CA ASN A 224 -1.89 6.74 -11.80
C ASN A 224 -3.08 6.74 -10.82
N GLU A 225 -3.58 5.57 -10.44
CA GLU A 225 -4.71 5.45 -9.53
C GLU A 225 -4.30 5.63 -8.05
N LEU A 226 -3.01 5.56 -7.70
CA LEU A 226 -2.57 5.74 -6.30
C LEU A 226 -3.03 7.10 -5.73
N LEU A 227 -3.67 7.10 -4.55
CA LEU A 227 -4.11 8.31 -3.85
C LEU A 227 -2.94 9.03 -3.22
N GLY A 228 -2.93 10.37 -3.28
CA GLY A 228 -2.02 11.19 -2.47
C GLY A 228 -1.01 12.00 -3.29
N SER A 229 -0.24 11.40 -4.19
CA SER A 229 0.81 12.14 -4.93
C SER A 229 1.38 11.31 -6.09
N THR A 230 1.89 11.98 -7.14
CA THR A 230 2.72 11.32 -8.17
C THR A 230 3.98 10.66 -7.57
N LYS A 231 4.42 11.12 -6.39
CA LYS A 231 5.57 10.57 -5.66
C LYS A 231 5.37 9.12 -5.23
N LEU A 232 4.15 8.72 -4.90
CA LEU A 232 3.83 7.33 -4.59
C LEU A 232 4.06 6.41 -5.79
N GLY A 233 3.80 6.89 -7.00
CA GLY A 233 4.13 6.15 -8.21
C GLY A 233 5.60 6.23 -8.62
N SER A 234 6.36 7.22 -8.15
CA SER A 234 7.73 7.48 -8.61
C SER A 234 8.82 6.87 -7.74
N VAL A 235 8.70 6.96 -6.41
CA VAL A 235 9.74 6.50 -5.46
C VAL A 235 9.89 4.97 -5.42
N PRO A 236 8.79 4.19 -5.28
CA PRO A 236 8.88 2.74 -5.30
C PRO A 236 9.40 2.23 -6.64
N ARG A 237 10.23 1.18 -6.61
CA ARG A 237 10.70 0.50 -7.83
C ARG A 237 9.67 -0.48 -8.36
N CYS A 238 8.83 -1.02 -7.47
CA CYS A 238 7.73 -1.92 -7.79
C CYS A 238 6.38 -1.40 -7.24
N VAL A 239 5.31 -1.57 -8.02
CA VAL A 239 3.94 -1.22 -7.62
C VAL A 239 2.99 -2.32 -8.09
N PHE A 240 2.25 -2.87 -7.14
CA PHE A 240 1.14 -3.77 -7.37
C PHE A 240 -0.19 -3.06 -7.11
N ILE A 241 -1.18 -3.30 -7.97
CA ILE A 241 -2.54 -2.81 -7.79
C ILE A 241 -3.51 -3.99 -7.75
N MET A 242 -4.31 -4.01 -6.68
CA MET A 242 -5.40 -4.94 -6.47
C MET A 242 -6.71 -4.31 -6.96
N GLN A 243 -7.36 -4.96 -7.91
CA GLN A 243 -8.67 -4.58 -8.45
C GLN A 243 -9.73 -5.63 -8.06
N PRO A 244 -11.00 -5.25 -7.88
CA PRO A 244 -12.05 -6.23 -7.68
C PRO A 244 -12.35 -6.94 -8.99
N ALA A 245 -12.60 -8.25 -8.96
CA ALA A 245 -12.96 -9.01 -10.15
C ALA A 245 -14.25 -8.48 -10.80
N SER A 246 -15.23 -8.10 -9.99
CA SER A 246 -16.51 -7.56 -10.43
C SER A 246 -16.99 -6.43 -9.51
N ASN A 247 -18.14 -5.82 -9.82
CA ASN A 247 -18.77 -4.84 -8.93
C ASN A 247 -19.72 -5.49 -7.90
N ASP A 248 -19.86 -6.82 -7.92
CA ASP A 248 -20.63 -7.55 -6.92
C ASP A 248 -19.87 -7.54 -5.59
N THR A 249 -20.51 -7.01 -4.55
CA THR A 249 -19.94 -6.91 -3.20
C THR A 249 -19.73 -8.26 -2.52
N THR A 250 -20.37 -9.32 -3.03
CA THR A 250 -20.20 -10.69 -2.54
C THR A 250 -19.08 -11.45 -3.25
N ASP A 251 -18.62 -10.95 -4.41
CA ASP A 251 -17.50 -11.53 -5.14
C ASP A 251 -16.20 -11.27 -4.38
N ASN A 252 -15.62 -12.35 -3.86
CA ASN A 252 -14.39 -12.29 -3.09
C ASN A 252 -13.14 -12.38 -3.97
N ARG A 253 -13.28 -12.43 -5.30
CA ARG A 253 -12.15 -12.49 -6.22
C ARG A 253 -11.54 -11.11 -6.48
N ILE A 254 -10.24 -11.09 -6.69
CA ILE A 254 -9.46 -9.90 -7.06
C ILE A 254 -8.59 -10.21 -8.27
N VAL A 255 -8.21 -9.15 -8.97
CA VAL A 255 -7.15 -9.16 -9.97
C VAL A 255 -5.94 -8.45 -9.39
N TRP A 256 -4.80 -9.12 -9.45
CA TRP A 256 -3.52 -8.65 -8.97
C TRP A 256 -2.62 -8.29 -10.16
N THR A 257 -2.19 -7.03 -10.24
CA THR A 257 -1.39 -6.54 -11.36
C THR A 257 -0.14 -5.81 -10.87
N CYS A 258 1.04 -6.24 -11.32
CA CYS A 258 2.25 -5.43 -11.22
C CYS A 258 2.22 -4.36 -12.33
N CYS A 259 1.86 -3.12 -11.98
CA CYS A 259 1.81 -2.03 -12.96
C CYS A 259 3.17 -1.34 -13.15
N LYS A 260 4.11 -1.56 -12.24
CA LYS A 260 5.48 -1.03 -12.30
C LYS A 260 6.46 -2.05 -11.71
N ASN A 261 7.52 -2.34 -12.46
CA ASN A 261 8.73 -2.99 -11.98
C ASN A 261 9.88 -2.38 -12.81
N ASN A 262 10.81 -1.70 -12.15
CA ASN A 262 11.87 -0.95 -12.83
C ASN A 262 13.09 -1.80 -13.16
N ASP A 263 13.32 -2.85 -12.38
CA ASP A 263 14.59 -3.59 -12.37
C ASP A 263 14.41 -5.04 -12.84
N GLY A 264 13.16 -5.46 -13.13
CA GLY A 264 12.82 -6.77 -13.69
C GLY A 264 11.50 -6.77 -14.47
N GLU A 265 11.04 -7.95 -14.88
CA GLU A 265 9.78 -8.10 -15.59
C GLU A 265 8.56 -7.80 -14.71
N LYS A 266 7.47 -7.26 -15.29
CA LYS A 266 6.21 -7.06 -14.55
C LYS A 266 5.40 -8.35 -14.39
N GLY A 267 5.68 -9.36 -15.22
CA GLY A 267 4.85 -10.56 -15.33
C GLY A 267 3.44 -10.29 -15.87
N LYS A 268 2.61 -11.34 -15.85
CA LYS A 268 1.19 -11.28 -16.21
C LYS A 268 0.36 -10.93 -14.98
N ARG A 269 -0.76 -10.23 -15.17
CA ARG A 269 -1.77 -10.11 -14.11
C ARG A 269 -2.36 -11.48 -13.78
N THR A 270 -2.71 -11.68 -12.52
CA THR A 270 -3.24 -12.94 -11.99
C THR A 270 -4.54 -12.70 -11.23
N ALA A 271 -5.37 -13.73 -11.11
CA ALA A 271 -6.65 -13.65 -10.43
C ALA A 271 -6.66 -14.56 -9.21
N TRP A 272 -7.23 -14.07 -8.11
CA TRP A 272 -7.17 -14.74 -6.82
C TRP A 272 -8.48 -14.61 -6.07
N ARG A 273 -8.83 -15.64 -5.31
CA ARG A 273 -9.96 -15.64 -4.40
C ARG A 273 -9.46 -15.39 -2.99
N ARG A 274 -10.16 -14.52 -2.26
CA ARG A 274 -9.84 -14.19 -0.85
C ARG A 274 -10.54 -15.19 0.07
N GLU A 275 -9.77 -15.96 0.83
CA GLU A 275 -10.27 -17.02 1.71
C GLU A 275 -9.50 -16.99 3.03
N ASP A 276 -10.20 -16.86 4.16
CA ASP A 276 -9.67 -17.05 5.51
C ASP A 276 -8.30 -16.42 5.81
N GLY A 277 -8.06 -15.20 5.31
CA GLY A 277 -6.80 -14.46 5.55
C GLY A 277 -5.73 -14.67 4.48
N LEU A 278 -5.91 -15.63 3.58
CA LEU A 278 -5.01 -15.99 2.48
C LEU A 278 -5.68 -15.77 1.10
N PHE A 279 -4.97 -16.18 0.05
CA PHE A 279 -5.40 -16.08 -1.34
C PHE A 279 -5.18 -17.41 -2.07
N THR A 280 -6.20 -17.86 -2.80
CA THR A 280 -6.13 -19.05 -3.65
C THR A 280 -6.22 -18.65 -5.13
N PRO A 281 -5.43 -19.25 -6.02
CA PRO A 281 -5.42 -18.88 -7.44
C PRO A 281 -6.76 -19.23 -8.11
N VAL A 282 -7.17 -18.40 -9.08
CA VAL A 282 -8.34 -18.64 -9.93
C VAL A 282 -7.86 -18.82 -11.36
N ASP A 283 -7.58 -20.06 -11.73
CA ASP A 283 -7.00 -20.39 -13.04
C ASP A 283 -7.99 -20.24 -14.20
N ASP A 284 -9.29 -20.38 -13.92
CA ASP A 284 -10.40 -20.31 -14.88
C ASP A 284 -11.05 -18.91 -14.95
N PHE A 285 -10.30 -17.87 -14.61
CA PHE A 285 -10.82 -16.50 -14.57
C PHE A 285 -11.21 -15.98 -15.97
N ASP A 286 -12.44 -15.47 -16.10
CA ASP A 286 -12.92 -14.87 -17.35
C ASP A 286 -12.31 -13.47 -17.54
N TRP A 287 -11.14 -13.44 -18.18
CA TRP A 287 -10.45 -12.20 -18.51
C TRP A 287 -11.21 -11.32 -19.51
N ASN A 288 -12.01 -11.93 -20.39
CA ASN A 288 -12.76 -11.18 -21.38
C ASN A 288 -13.92 -10.43 -20.71
N GLU A 289 -14.65 -11.07 -19.79
CA GLU A 289 -15.64 -10.39 -18.96
C GLU A 289 -14.99 -9.32 -18.06
N PHE A 290 -13.80 -9.57 -17.52
CA PHE A 290 -13.11 -8.58 -16.68
C PHE A 290 -12.68 -7.31 -17.43
N ASP A 291 -12.14 -7.48 -18.65
CA ASP A 291 -11.68 -6.38 -19.51
C ASP A 291 -12.83 -5.67 -20.21
N ASN A 292 -13.84 -6.45 -20.61
CA ASN A 292 -15.03 -6.00 -21.28
C ASN A 292 -16.24 -6.32 -20.41
N PRO A 293 -16.33 -5.74 -19.19
CA PRO A 293 -17.45 -6.00 -18.30
C PRO A 293 -18.72 -5.66 -19.08
N PRO A 294 -19.75 -6.51 -19.02
CA PRO A 294 -21.03 -6.19 -19.61
C PRO A 294 -21.36 -4.79 -19.13
N LYS A 295 -21.39 -3.81 -20.05
CA LYS A 295 -21.88 -2.48 -19.72
C LYS A 295 -23.20 -2.79 -19.06
N GLY A 296 -23.32 -2.47 -17.77
CA GLY A 296 -24.46 -2.91 -16.97
C GLY A 296 -25.70 -2.67 -17.81
N GLN A 297 -26.67 -3.57 -17.74
CA GLN A 297 -28.00 -3.32 -18.29
C GLN A 297 -28.58 -2.08 -17.59
N GLN A 298 -28.05 -0.89 -17.87
CA GLN A 298 -28.83 0.31 -17.90
C GLN A 298 -29.81 0.01 -19.01
N PRO A 299 -31.11 -0.12 -18.71
CA PRO A 299 -32.09 -0.16 -19.78
C PRO A 299 -31.77 1.04 -20.67
N THR A 300 -31.30 0.73 -21.89
CA THR A 300 -31.00 1.76 -22.85
C THR A 300 -32.31 2.48 -23.05
N ILE A 301 -32.33 3.81 -22.90
CA ILE A 301 -33.52 4.58 -23.26
C ILE A 301 -33.76 4.26 -24.73
N THR A 302 -34.81 3.51 -25.01
CA THR A 302 -35.24 3.14 -26.37
C THR A 302 -36.30 4.12 -26.86
N GLU A 303 -36.61 4.04 -28.15
CA GLU A 303 -37.77 4.72 -28.73
C GLU A 303 -39.05 4.34 -27.96
N ASP A 304 -39.29 3.05 -27.72
CA ASP A 304 -40.44 2.56 -26.94
C ASP A 304 -40.48 3.13 -25.53
N THR A 305 -39.32 3.29 -24.88
CA THR A 305 -39.24 3.87 -23.53
C THR A 305 -39.74 5.32 -23.52
N LEU A 306 -39.36 6.10 -24.53
CA LEU A 306 -39.78 7.50 -24.68
C LEU A 306 -41.21 7.62 -25.17
N ARG A 307 -41.62 6.74 -26.10
CA ARG A 307 -42.99 6.64 -26.61
C ARG A 307 -43.95 6.34 -25.46
N ASP A 308 -43.70 5.31 -24.66
CA ASP A 308 -44.49 4.99 -23.46
C ASP A 308 -44.56 6.16 -22.46
N LEU A 309 -43.50 6.96 -22.38
CA LEU A 309 -43.42 8.05 -21.42
C LEU A 309 -44.20 9.29 -21.89
N ILE A 310 -44.17 9.60 -23.19
CA ILE A 310 -44.61 10.88 -23.75
C ILE A 310 -45.92 10.74 -24.53
N GLN A 311 -46.16 9.60 -25.20
CA GLN A 311 -47.34 9.36 -26.03
C GLN A 311 -48.62 9.50 -25.19
N GLY A 312 -49.60 10.25 -25.72
CA GLY A 312 -50.87 10.53 -25.03
C GLY A 312 -50.81 11.70 -24.02
N ARG A 313 -49.65 12.34 -23.81
CA ARG A 313 -49.54 13.57 -23.01
C ARG A 313 -49.68 14.82 -23.88
N HIS A 314 -50.28 15.89 -23.36
CA HIS A 314 -50.36 17.21 -23.99
C HIS A 314 -49.04 18.02 -23.88
N GLY A 315 -47.90 17.34 -23.84
CA GLY A 315 -46.58 17.92 -23.64
C GLY A 315 -46.13 17.99 -22.17
N ALA A 316 -44.82 17.88 -21.93
CA ALA A 316 -44.21 18.00 -20.60
C ALA A 316 -42.85 18.71 -20.66
N THR A 317 -42.44 19.38 -19.58
CA THR A 317 -41.14 20.07 -19.56
C THR A 317 -39.98 19.07 -19.60
N ARG A 318 -38.86 19.46 -20.20
CA ARG A 318 -37.64 18.63 -20.23
C ARG A 318 -37.19 18.21 -18.83
N LYS A 319 -37.33 19.09 -17.83
CA LYS A 319 -36.95 18.80 -16.44
C LYS A 319 -37.79 17.66 -15.86
N THR A 320 -39.10 17.69 -16.07
CA THR A 320 -40.04 16.64 -15.61
C THR A 320 -39.74 15.31 -16.29
N LEU A 321 -39.64 15.30 -17.62
CA LEU A 321 -39.34 14.08 -18.38
C LEU A 321 -37.96 13.50 -18.04
N THR A 322 -36.97 14.36 -17.75
CA THR A 322 -35.64 13.90 -17.29
C THR A 322 -35.76 13.16 -15.97
N ALA A 323 -36.49 13.70 -15.00
CA ALA A 323 -36.68 13.07 -13.69
C ALA A 323 -37.44 11.72 -13.82
N GLU A 324 -38.51 11.67 -14.62
CA GLU A 324 -39.28 10.45 -14.84
C GLU A 324 -38.48 9.38 -15.61
N LEU A 325 -37.65 9.78 -16.59
CA LEU A 325 -36.73 8.86 -17.27
C LEU A 325 -35.70 8.27 -16.32
N GLN A 326 -35.14 9.10 -15.43
CA GLN A 326 -34.20 8.63 -14.42
C GLN A 326 -34.87 7.63 -13.47
N GLU A 327 -36.12 7.87 -13.07
CA GLU A 327 -36.86 6.94 -12.22
C GLU A 327 -37.16 5.62 -12.94
N LYS A 328 -37.66 5.69 -14.18
CA LYS A 328 -38.06 4.52 -14.98
C LYS A 328 -36.89 3.66 -15.44
N THR A 329 -35.75 4.28 -15.76
CA THR A 329 -34.59 3.59 -16.37
C THR A 329 -33.37 3.49 -15.46
N ARG A 330 -33.38 4.20 -14.32
CA ARG A 330 -32.22 4.33 -13.41
C ARG A 330 -30.97 4.89 -14.10
N CYS A 331 -31.11 5.56 -15.24
CA CYS A 331 -29.99 6.18 -15.95
C CYS A 331 -29.53 7.47 -15.24
N SER A 332 -28.35 7.97 -15.63
CA SER A 332 -27.86 9.25 -15.10
C SER A 332 -28.70 10.44 -15.59
N GLN A 333 -28.65 11.56 -14.86
CA GLN A 333 -29.35 12.79 -15.24
C GLN A 333 -28.89 13.32 -16.60
N SER A 334 -27.59 13.27 -16.88
CA SER A 334 -27.03 13.71 -18.16
C SER A 334 -27.50 12.82 -19.31
N THR A 335 -27.58 11.50 -19.09
CA THR A 335 -28.10 10.54 -20.07
C THR A 335 -29.58 10.79 -20.38
N ALA A 336 -30.42 10.95 -19.35
CA ALA A 336 -31.84 11.27 -19.51
C ALA A 336 -32.02 12.60 -20.25
N TYR A 337 -31.28 13.64 -19.85
CA TYR A 337 -31.36 14.96 -20.46
C TYR A 337 -30.93 14.97 -21.93
N ALA A 338 -29.84 14.27 -22.26
CA ALA A 338 -29.34 14.15 -23.64
C ALA A 338 -30.32 13.40 -24.55
N SER A 339 -31.07 12.43 -24.02
CA SER A 339 -32.07 11.68 -24.79
C SER A 339 -33.29 12.53 -25.21
N LEU A 340 -33.55 13.63 -24.51
CA LEU A 340 -34.63 14.59 -24.78
C LEU A 340 -34.17 15.84 -25.55
N SER A 341 -32.96 15.78 -26.12
CA SER A 341 -32.37 16.89 -26.87
C SER A 341 -33.02 16.99 -28.27
N PRO A 342 -33.32 18.21 -28.76
CA PRO A 342 -33.88 18.44 -30.10
C PRO A 342 -32.87 18.12 -31.21
N ASN A 343 -31.58 17.98 -30.86
CA ASN A 343 -30.51 17.53 -31.76
C ASN A 343 -29.97 16.15 -31.33
N GLY A 344 -30.72 15.44 -30.48
CA GLY A 344 -30.32 14.18 -29.90
C GLY A 344 -30.69 12.97 -30.76
N ARG A 345 -30.38 11.78 -30.23
CA ARG A 345 -30.65 10.49 -30.86
C ARG A 345 -32.12 10.28 -31.26
N PHE A 346 -33.06 10.89 -30.55
CA PHE A 346 -34.51 10.71 -30.74
C PHE A 346 -35.20 11.96 -31.30
N ALA A 347 -34.42 12.91 -31.83
CA ALA A 347 -34.95 14.20 -32.32
C ALA A 347 -36.10 14.06 -33.33
N THR A 348 -36.10 13.01 -34.15
CA THR A 348 -37.14 12.74 -35.15
C THR A 348 -38.51 12.43 -34.55
N HIS A 349 -38.56 12.01 -33.28
CA HIS A 349 -39.78 11.59 -32.59
C HIS A 349 -40.24 12.59 -31.53
N LEU A 350 -39.54 13.72 -31.39
CA LEU A 350 -39.80 14.72 -30.36
C LEU A 350 -40.09 16.07 -31.02
N SER A 351 -41.20 16.69 -30.64
CA SER A 351 -41.44 18.11 -30.93
C SER A 351 -41.36 18.92 -29.66
N GLU A 352 -40.71 20.08 -29.71
CA GLU A 352 -40.69 21.05 -28.61
C GLU A 352 -41.44 22.31 -29.04
N THR A 353 -42.48 22.68 -28.31
CA THR A 353 -43.27 23.91 -28.54
C THR A 353 -43.52 24.57 -27.19
N ASP A 354 -43.23 25.86 -27.07
CA ASP A 354 -43.36 26.64 -25.82
C ASP A 354 -42.69 25.98 -24.59
N GLY A 355 -41.56 25.29 -24.81
CA GLY A 355 -40.80 24.60 -23.75
C GLY A 355 -41.40 23.27 -23.27
N LEU A 356 -42.44 22.79 -23.95
CA LEU A 356 -43.06 21.48 -23.72
C LEU A 356 -42.64 20.50 -24.83
N ILE A 357 -42.23 19.31 -24.42
CA ILE A 357 -41.84 18.21 -25.30
C ILE A 357 -43.02 17.25 -25.45
N SER A 358 -43.37 16.93 -26.69
CA SER A 358 -44.39 15.93 -27.06
C SER A 358 -43.84 14.92 -28.06
N TRP A 359 -44.55 13.80 -28.21
CA TRP A 359 -44.21 12.74 -29.14
C TRP A 359 -44.72 13.10 -30.54
N SER A 360 -43.87 12.94 -31.55
CA SER A 360 -44.20 13.07 -32.97
C SER A 360 -44.15 11.68 -33.59
N ASP A 361 -45.22 11.27 -34.25
CA ASP A 361 -45.29 9.98 -34.97
C ASP A 361 -44.41 9.94 -36.22
#